data_AF-A0A9D3ZE00-F1
#
_entry.id   AF-A0A9D3ZE00-F1
#
_cell.length_a   1.000
_cell.length_b   1.000
_cell.length_c   1.000
_cell.angle_alpha   90.00
_cell.angle_beta   90.00
_cell.angle_gamma   90.00
#
_symmetry.space_group_name_H-M   'P 1'
#
loop_
_entity.id
_entity.type
_entity.pdbx_description
1 polymer ?
#
loop_
_entity_poly.entity_id
_entity_poly.type
_entity_poly.pdbx_seq_one_letter_code
_entity_poly.pdbx_strand_id
1 'polypeptide(L)'
;MVGVFRRSLSFPNKPSTRPSKPPISHHIRSISLPCRSHPLISQLRDEITDLKSWSWNPDNRTSAWLCDGLSRLKDVHDSLHDFLQLPQTHQVLSHKREWVEKLLEDFLRFVDAYGIFQSSFLALKEEQLAARVALRRKDDSKMAVYLKSRKKMAKEIAKLVSSIPCTGPYTIPGSAVVSIADTELTAIISDVIEVTVSVSVALFNGISMSFASRKSSWMGVTSSKKSKKVKLEERIKEFQEIGEANMWGLRKKGEEEVRMVLKRMQDLEGCIADVESGSEKAFRSLINTRVSLLNTLTN
;
A
#
# COMPACT_ATOMS: atom_id res chain seq x y z
N MET A 1 -77.67 36.71 -16.25
CA MET A 1 -76.39 36.93 -16.97
C MET A 1 -76.48 36.18 -18.28
N VAL A 2 -76.80 36.89 -19.35
CA VAL A 2 -77.14 36.35 -20.67
C VAL A 2 -75.88 36.36 -21.55
N GLY A 3 -75.65 35.27 -22.27
CA GLY A 3 -74.45 35.03 -23.06
C GLY A 3 -74.30 35.97 -24.26
N VAL A 4 -73.05 36.16 -24.67
CA VAL A 4 -72.71 36.85 -25.92
C VAL A 4 -71.88 35.90 -26.77
N PHE A 5 -72.55 35.34 -27.78
CA PHE A 5 -71.95 34.67 -28.93
C PHE A 5 -71.10 35.70 -29.70
N ARG A 6 -69.81 35.42 -29.93
CA ARG A 6 -69.07 36.06 -31.03
C ARG A 6 -68.75 35.02 -32.10
N ARG A 7 -69.35 35.24 -33.27
CA ARG A 7 -69.13 34.48 -34.50
C ARG A 7 -67.73 34.76 -35.04
N SER A 8 -67.02 33.70 -35.41
CA SER A 8 -65.76 33.74 -36.15
C SER A 8 -66.04 34.17 -37.60
N LEU A 9 -65.37 35.23 -38.08
CA LEU A 9 -65.32 35.58 -39.50
C LEU A 9 -63.97 35.13 -40.06
N SER A 10 -63.98 34.09 -40.88
CA SER A 10 -62.82 33.64 -41.67
C SER A 10 -62.84 34.33 -43.04
N PHE A 11 -61.77 35.04 -43.39
CA PHE A 11 -61.54 35.52 -44.76
C PHE A 11 -60.64 34.52 -45.52
N PRO A 12 -60.84 34.32 -46.84
CA PRO A 12 -60.00 33.42 -47.63
C PRO A 12 -58.59 33.98 -47.86
N ASN A 13 -57.60 33.09 -47.75
CA ASN A 13 -56.18 33.30 -48.04
C ASN A 13 -55.94 33.85 -49.46
N LYS A 14 -55.04 34.84 -49.58
CA LYS A 14 -54.29 35.08 -50.83
C LYS A 14 -52.95 34.33 -50.73
N PRO A 15 -52.47 33.64 -51.79
CA PRO A 15 -51.16 33.01 -51.76
C PRO A 15 -50.08 34.09 -51.90
N SER A 16 -49.37 34.37 -50.81
CA SER A 16 -48.11 35.11 -50.86
C SER A 16 -46.99 34.11 -51.18
N THR A 17 -46.46 34.19 -52.40
CA THR A 17 -45.18 33.58 -52.79
C THR A 17 -44.07 34.21 -51.95
N ARG A 18 -43.69 33.52 -50.87
CA ARG A 18 -42.55 33.89 -50.03
C ARG A 18 -41.38 32.94 -50.37
N PRO A 19 -40.17 33.45 -50.64
CA PRO A 19 -39.03 32.59 -50.89
C PRO A 19 -38.72 31.76 -49.64
N SER A 20 -38.36 30.48 -49.85
CA SER A 20 -37.99 29.55 -48.78
C SER A 20 -36.85 30.12 -47.95
N LYS A 21 -37.04 30.23 -46.64
CA LYS A 21 -35.97 30.57 -45.69
C LYS A 21 -34.82 29.57 -45.87
N PRO A 22 -33.55 30.00 -45.83
CA PRO A 22 -32.44 29.06 -45.85
C PRO A 22 -32.53 28.14 -44.63
N PRO A 23 -32.11 26.87 -44.75
CA PRO A 23 -32.15 25.94 -43.64
C PRO A 23 -31.32 26.51 -42.49
N ILE A 24 -31.97 26.63 -41.32
CA ILE A 24 -31.29 27.03 -40.09
C ILE A 24 -30.25 25.95 -39.80
N SER A 25 -28.97 26.29 -39.88
CA SER A 25 -27.90 25.40 -39.44
C SER A 25 -28.05 25.19 -37.94
N HIS A 26 -28.50 24.01 -37.53
CA HIS A 26 -28.46 23.62 -36.14
C HIS A 26 -26.98 23.48 -35.76
N HIS A 27 -26.45 24.44 -35.01
CA HIS A 27 -25.23 24.21 -34.25
C HIS A 27 -25.53 23.07 -33.28
N ILE A 28 -25.00 21.89 -33.58
CA ILE A 28 -24.89 20.79 -32.63
C ILE A 28 -24.01 21.34 -31.51
N ARG A 29 -24.62 21.90 -30.46
CA ARG A 29 -23.90 22.21 -29.24
C ARG A 29 -23.50 20.88 -28.65
N SER A 30 -22.21 20.58 -28.70
CA SER A 30 -21.61 19.46 -28.00
C SER A 30 -22.06 19.51 -26.55
N ILE A 31 -22.82 18.50 -26.12
CA ILE A 31 -23.08 18.28 -24.70
C ILE A 31 -21.76 17.78 -24.10
N SER A 32 -20.96 18.69 -23.54
CA SER A 32 -19.83 18.29 -22.71
C SER A 32 -20.40 17.52 -21.52
N LEU A 33 -20.25 16.20 -21.55
CA LEU A 33 -20.46 15.37 -20.37
C LEU A 33 -19.62 15.95 -19.21
N PRO A 34 -20.07 15.81 -17.95
CA PRO A 34 -19.26 16.20 -16.81
C PRO A 34 -17.86 15.63 -16.98
N CYS A 35 -16.83 16.47 -16.81
CA CYS A 35 -15.43 16.11 -17.00
C CYS A 35 -15.15 14.76 -16.36
N ARG A 36 -14.70 13.78 -17.16
CA ARG A 36 -14.22 12.51 -16.61
C ARG A 36 -13.06 12.83 -15.66
N SER A 37 -13.01 12.17 -14.51
CA SER A 37 -11.84 12.23 -13.62
C SER A 37 -10.59 11.88 -14.41
N HIS A 38 -9.46 12.53 -14.10
CA HIS A 38 -8.20 12.32 -14.81
C HIS A 38 -7.85 10.82 -14.84
N PRO A 39 -7.33 10.27 -15.96
CA PRO A 39 -7.05 8.83 -16.07
C PRO A 39 -6.15 8.31 -14.94
N LEU A 40 -5.14 9.08 -14.51
CA LEU A 40 -4.30 8.74 -13.35
C LEU A 40 -5.05 8.68 -12.01
N ILE A 41 -6.11 9.48 -11.81
CA ILE A 41 -6.94 9.40 -10.60
C ILE A 41 -7.74 8.09 -10.61
N SER A 42 -8.25 7.67 -11.77
CA SER A 42 -8.93 6.37 -11.89
C SER A 42 -7.97 5.23 -11.61
N GLN A 43 -6.78 5.27 -12.22
CA GLN A 43 -5.73 4.28 -12.00
C GLN A 43 -5.35 4.17 -10.52
N LEU A 44 -5.09 5.29 -9.84
CA LEU A 44 -4.80 5.30 -8.41
C LEU A 44 -5.94 4.70 -7.58
N ARG A 45 -7.19 5.01 -7.90
CA ARG A 45 -8.35 4.42 -7.21
C ARG A 45 -8.40 2.91 -7.36
N ASP A 46 -8.15 2.41 -8.56
CA ASP A 46 -8.15 0.99 -8.86
C ASP A 46 -7.00 0.28 -8.11
N GLU A 47 -5.78 0.84 -8.18
CA GLU A 47 -4.60 0.30 -7.47
C GLU A 47 -4.76 0.33 -5.94
N ILE A 48 -5.37 1.39 -5.38
CA ILE A 48 -5.69 1.48 -3.94
C ILE A 48 -6.73 0.43 -3.55
N THR A 49 -7.75 0.22 -4.38
CA THR A 49 -8.81 -0.77 -4.12
C THR A 49 -8.24 -2.18 -4.14
N ASP A 50 -7.41 -2.48 -5.13
CA ASP A 50 -6.68 -3.73 -5.26
C ASP A 50 -5.78 -3.97 -4.05
N LEU A 51 -5.04 -2.96 -3.61
CA LEU A 51 -4.13 -3.07 -2.47
C LEU A 51 -4.87 -3.20 -1.13
N LYS A 52 -6.03 -2.55 -0.96
CA LYS A 52 -6.95 -2.78 0.17
C LYS A 52 -7.46 -4.21 0.17
N SER A 53 -7.84 -4.74 -1.00
CA SER A 53 -8.30 -6.13 -1.13
C SER A 53 -7.20 -7.14 -0.77
N TRP A 54 -5.95 -6.88 -1.18
CA TRP A 54 -4.77 -7.67 -0.83
C TRP A 54 -4.55 -7.70 0.70
N SER A 55 -4.71 -6.56 1.37
CA SER A 55 -4.56 -6.46 2.82
C SER A 55 -5.67 -7.19 3.59
N TRP A 56 -6.90 -7.24 3.05
CA TRP A 56 -8.07 -7.86 3.68
C TRP A 56 -8.21 -9.35 3.41
N ASN A 57 -7.44 -9.90 2.49
CA ASN A 57 -7.43 -11.33 2.20
C ASN A 57 -6.20 -11.99 2.87
N PRO A 58 -6.30 -12.38 4.16
CA PRO A 58 -5.18 -12.99 4.89
C PRO A 58 -4.98 -14.46 4.53
N ASP A 59 -5.79 -15.04 3.63
CA ASP A 59 -5.68 -16.45 3.32
C ASP A 59 -4.34 -16.75 2.65
N ASN A 60 -3.60 -17.67 3.26
CA ASN A 60 -2.33 -18.18 2.72
C ASN A 60 -1.18 -17.14 2.63
N ARG A 61 -0.91 -16.41 3.73
CA ARG A 61 0.26 -15.52 3.82
C ARG A 61 1.59 -16.26 3.58
N THR A 62 2.21 -15.97 2.46
CA THR A 62 3.48 -16.50 1.97
C THR A 62 4.50 -15.40 1.73
N SER A 63 5.75 -15.76 1.46
CA SER A 63 6.75 -14.81 0.96
C SER A 63 6.30 -14.17 -0.36
N ALA A 64 5.61 -14.93 -1.21
CA ALA A 64 4.99 -14.40 -2.43
C ALA A 64 3.92 -13.35 -2.12
N TRP A 65 3.08 -13.55 -1.10
CA TRP A 65 2.10 -12.55 -0.66
C TRP A 65 2.78 -11.26 -0.17
N LEU A 66 3.90 -11.36 0.56
CA LEU A 66 4.70 -10.18 0.95
C LEU A 66 5.24 -9.45 -0.27
N CYS A 67 5.81 -10.18 -1.24
CA CYS A 67 6.40 -9.60 -2.44
C CYS A 67 5.34 -8.94 -3.31
N ASP A 68 4.16 -9.55 -3.45
CA ASP A 68 3.01 -8.96 -4.14
C ASP A 68 2.57 -7.65 -3.49
N GLY A 69 2.44 -7.63 -2.15
CA GLY A 69 2.11 -6.40 -1.42
C GLY A 69 3.14 -5.29 -1.59
N LEU A 70 4.44 -5.62 -1.53
CA LEU A 70 5.53 -4.68 -1.77
C LEU A 70 5.54 -4.16 -3.21
N SER A 71 5.25 -5.02 -4.19
CA SER A 71 5.16 -4.63 -5.61
C SER A 71 3.99 -3.69 -5.84
N ARG A 72 2.79 -4.03 -5.36
CA ARG A 72 1.60 -3.19 -5.49
C ARG A 72 1.77 -1.84 -4.78
N LEU A 73 2.42 -1.83 -3.61
CA LEU A 73 2.75 -0.60 -2.91
C LEU A 73 3.70 0.29 -3.72
N LYS A 74 4.74 -0.31 -4.33
CA LYS A 74 5.62 0.39 -5.25
C LYS A 74 4.81 1.01 -6.39
N ASP A 75 3.93 0.24 -7.03
CA ASP A 75 3.16 0.69 -8.18
C ASP A 75 2.22 1.86 -7.82
N VAL A 76 1.53 1.81 -6.67
CA VAL A 76 0.73 2.95 -6.15
C VAL A 76 1.58 4.21 -5.96
N HIS A 77 2.79 4.09 -5.43
CA HIS A 77 3.68 5.23 -5.23
C HIS A 77 4.30 5.74 -6.54
N ASP A 78 4.55 4.89 -7.52
CA ASP A 78 4.99 5.30 -8.86
C ASP A 78 3.87 6.06 -9.57
N SER A 79 2.62 5.56 -9.50
CA SER A 79 1.44 6.27 -10.01
C SER A 79 1.20 7.60 -9.30
N LEU A 80 1.42 7.67 -7.98
CA LEU A 80 1.34 8.92 -7.22
C LEU A 80 2.47 9.87 -7.62
N HIS A 81 3.68 9.37 -7.84
CA HIS A 81 4.81 10.15 -8.32
C HIS A 81 4.48 10.82 -9.67
N ASP A 82 3.95 10.07 -10.63
CA ASP A 82 3.52 10.60 -11.93
C ASP A 82 2.38 11.62 -11.78
N PHE A 83 1.43 11.34 -10.89
CA PHE A 83 0.32 12.25 -10.59
C PHE A 83 0.78 13.57 -9.96
N LEU A 84 1.81 13.53 -9.11
CA LEU A 84 2.39 14.72 -8.48
C LEU A 84 3.14 15.60 -9.47
N GLN A 85 3.67 15.05 -10.57
CA GLN A 85 4.35 15.82 -11.62
C GLN A 85 3.39 16.65 -12.49
N LEU A 86 2.08 16.43 -12.40
CA LEU A 86 1.11 17.18 -13.21
C LEU A 86 1.05 18.66 -12.77
N PRO A 87 1.06 19.62 -13.72
CA PRO A 87 0.97 21.05 -13.40
C PRO A 87 -0.26 21.43 -12.58
N GLN A 88 -1.39 20.77 -12.83
CA GLN A 88 -2.62 20.99 -12.08
C GLN A 88 -2.47 20.56 -10.61
N THR A 89 -1.79 19.44 -10.38
CA THR A 89 -1.48 18.96 -9.03
C THR A 89 -0.56 19.94 -8.32
N HIS A 90 0.52 20.37 -8.96
CA HIS A 90 1.43 21.39 -8.44
C HIS A 90 0.71 22.66 -8.01
N GLN A 91 -0.19 23.19 -8.86
CA GLN A 91 -0.93 24.42 -8.55
C GLN A 91 -1.82 24.27 -7.32
N VAL A 92 -2.53 23.14 -7.17
CA VAL A 92 -3.38 22.90 -6.00
C VAL A 92 -2.55 22.73 -4.73
N LEU A 93 -1.40 22.06 -4.83
CA LEU A 93 -0.53 21.78 -3.69
C LEU A 93 0.24 23.00 -3.21
N SER A 94 0.66 23.90 -4.11
CA SER A 94 1.35 25.14 -3.73
C SER A 94 0.47 26.06 -2.88
N HIS A 95 -0.85 26.03 -3.09
CA HIS A 95 -1.84 26.73 -2.27
C HIS A 95 -2.14 26.03 -0.92
N LYS A 96 -1.64 24.80 -0.71
CA LYS A 96 -1.89 23.97 0.49
C LYS A 96 -0.60 23.61 1.23
N ARG A 97 0.30 24.59 1.40
CA ARG A 97 1.65 24.40 1.97
C ARG A 97 1.67 23.60 3.27
N GLU A 98 0.88 23.96 4.28
CA GLU A 98 0.84 23.26 5.58
C GLU A 98 0.47 21.77 5.44
N TRP A 99 -0.44 21.45 4.50
CA TRP A 99 -0.85 20.08 4.23
C TRP A 99 0.27 19.30 3.52
N VAL A 100 0.98 19.93 2.59
CA VAL A 100 2.15 19.33 1.92
C VAL A 100 3.30 19.12 2.91
N GLU A 101 3.55 20.04 3.83
CA GLU A 101 4.55 19.88 4.90
C GLU A 101 4.23 18.67 5.78
N LYS A 102 2.97 18.51 6.21
CA LYS A 102 2.53 17.30 6.93
C LYS A 102 2.72 16.02 6.10
N LEU A 103 2.40 16.08 4.81
CA LEU A 103 2.58 14.95 3.89
C LEU A 103 4.06 14.57 3.77
N LEU A 104 4.97 15.55 3.68
CA LEU A 104 6.41 15.34 3.65
C LEU A 104 6.95 14.71 4.93
N GLU A 105 6.40 15.07 6.10
CA GLU A 105 6.70 14.41 7.38
C GLU A 105 6.24 12.95 7.38
N ASP A 106 5.04 12.67 6.88
CA ASP A 106 4.51 11.30 6.80
C ASP A 106 5.36 10.44 5.84
N PHE A 107 5.73 10.97 4.66
CA PHE A 107 6.67 10.31 3.76
C PHE A 107 8.06 10.11 4.34
N LEU A 108 8.57 11.05 5.13
CA LEU A 108 9.84 10.87 5.84
C LEU A 108 9.76 9.69 6.82
N ARG A 109 8.67 9.58 7.58
CA ARG A 109 8.45 8.43 8.49
C ARG A 109 8.35 7.10 7.73
N PHE A 110 7.71 7.08 6.56
CA PHE A 110 7.70 5.89 5.70
C PHE A 110 9.11 5.53 5.22
N VAL A 111 9.86 6.50 4.71
CA VAL A 111 11.25 6.30 4.26
C VAL A 111 12.11 5.76 5.41
N ASP A 112 12.04 6.34 6.61
CA ASP A 112 12.78 5.87 7.78
C ASP A 112 12.39 4.43 8.16
N ALA A 113 11.08 4.13 8.19
CA ALA A 113 10.58 2.80 8.52
C ALA A 113 11.04 1.75 7.48
N TYR A 114 10.91 2.04 6.19
CA TYR A 114 11.33 1.13 5.12
C TYR A 114 12.86 1.01 5.03
N GLY A 115 13.61 2.06 5.38
CA GLY A 115 15.07 2.01 5.47
C GLY A 115 15.57 1.09 6.60
N ILE A 116 14.94 1.17 7.78
CA ILE A 116 15.22 0.24 8.89
C ILE A 116 14.80 -1.18 8.50
N PHE A 117 13.62 -1.34 7.91
CA PHE A 117 13.10 -2.63 7.45
C PHE A 117 14.05 -3.31 6.45
N GLN A 118 14.53 -2.58 5.44
CA GLN A 118 15.50 -3.07 4.47
C GLN A 118 16.82 -3.48 5.14
N SER A 119 17.35 -2.62 6.03
CA SER A 119 18.59 -2.90 6.77
C SER A 119 18.49 -4.17 7.62
N SER A 120 17.32 -4.39 8.25
CA SER A 120 17.00 -5.59 9.00
C SER A 120 17.01 -6.86 8.15
N PHE A 121 16.46 -6.82 6.93
CA PHE A 121 16.47 -7.96 6.00
C PHE A 121 17.85 -8.25 5.44
N LEU A 122 18.63 -7.20 5.13
CA LEU A 122 20.02 -7.35 4.70
C LEU A 122 20.86 -8.05 5.77
N ALA A 123 20.76 -7.61 7.03
CA ALA A 123 21.45 -8.28 8.14
C ALA A 123 20.99 -9.73 8.33
N LEU A 124 19.70 -10.03 8.18
CA LEU A 124 19.19 -11.40 8.25
C LEU A 124 19.76 -12.28 7.14
N LYS A 125 19.88 -11.77 5.92
CA LYS A 125 20.42 -12.48 4.75
C LYS A 125 21.87 -12.91 5.01
N GLU A 126 22.69 -12.04 5.58
CA GLU A 126 24.07 -12.36 5.97
C GLU A 126 24.14 -13.46 7.05
N GLU A 127 23.31 -13.32 8.10
CA GLU A 127 23.23 -14.31 9.18
C GLU A 127 22.68 -15.66 8.70
N GLN A 128 21.76 -15.66 7.73
CA GLN A 128 21.23 -16.87 7.10
C GLN A 128 22.33 -17.66 6.38
N LEU A 129 23.18 -16.97 5.62
CA LEU A 129 24.32 -17.59 4.94
C LEU A 129 25.32 -18.20 5.94
N ALA A 130 25.62 -17.48 7.03
CA ALA A 130 26.47 -17.98 8.11
C ALA A 130 25.85 -19.20 8.81
N ALA A 131 24.54 -19.17 9.06
CA ALA A 131 23.79 -20.26 9.66
C ALA A 131 23.78 -21.52 8.78
N ARG A 132 23.69 -21.37 7.46
CA ARG A 132 23.78 -22.52 6.53
C ARG A 132 25.13 -23.24 6.64
N VAL A 133 26.22 -22.49 6.80
CA VAL A 133 27.56 -23.06 7.03
C VAL A 133 27.63 -23.76 8.40
N ALA A 134 27.06 -23.13 9.43
CA ALA A 134 26.99 -23.70 10.78
C ALA A 134 26.18 -25.00 10.81
N LEU A 135 25.07 -25.08 10.06
CA LEU A 135 24.25 -26.28 9.95
C LEU A 135 25.06 -27.46 9.37
N ARG A 136 25.83 -27.23 8.29
CA ARG A 136 26.72 -28.25 7.70
C ARG A 136 27.79 -28.74 8.66
N ARG A 137 28.27 -27.86 9.55
CA ARG A 137 29.26 -28.17 10.58
C ARG A 137 28.65 -28.71 11.88
N LYS A 138 27.32 -28.81 11.95
CA LYS A 138 26.55 -29.18 13.15
C LYS A 138 26.94 -28.33 14.37
N ASP A 139 27.13 -27.03 14.15
CA ASP A 139 27.56 -26.05 15.14
C ASP A 139 26.37 -25.36 15.80
N ASP A 140 25.87 -25.94 16.89
CA ASP A 140 24.72 -25.43 17.64
C ASP A 140 24.94 -23.99 18.18
N SER A 141 26.19 -23.59 18.44
CA SER A 141 26.51 -22.27 19.00
C SER A 141 26.23 -21.15 17.99
N LYS A 142 26.67 -21.32 16.74
CA LYS A 142 26.40 -20.37 15.66
C LYS A 142 24.94 -20.38 15.23
N MET A 143 24.29 -21.54 15.27
CA MET A 143 22.84 -21.60 15.06
C MET A 143 22.07 -20.80 16.11
N ALA A 144 22.52 -20.81 17.37
CA ALA A 144 21.91 -20.00 18.42
C ALA A 144 22.05 -18.48 18.16
N VAL A 145 23.18 -18.03 17.59
CA VAL A 145 23.39 -16.63 17.17
C VAL A 145 22.38 -16.24 16.10
N TYR A 146 22.20 -17.08 15.08
CA TYR A 146 21.19 -16.85 14.03
C TYR A 146 19.75 -16.82 14.58
N LEU A 147 19.39 -17.72 15.50
CA LEU A 147 18.07 -17.65 16.13
C LEU A 147 17.87 -16.36 16.95
N LYS A 148 18.94 -15.86 17.57
CA LYS A 148 18.92 -14.56 18.27
C LYS A 148 18.78 -13.39 17.29
N SER A 149 19.42 -13.43 16.12
CA SER A 149 19.29 -12.38 15.08
C SER A 149 17.87 -12.34 14.52
N ARG A 150 17.24 -13.49 14.21
CA ARG A 150 15.81 -13.57 13.84
C ARG A 150 14.91 -12.89 14.86
N LYS A 151 15.12 -13.18 16.17
CA LYS A 151 14.34 -12.59 17.27
C LYS A 151 14.58 -11.09 17.43
N LYS A 152 15.83 -10.64 17.21
CA LYS A 152 16.17 -9.22 17.23
C LYS A 152 15.44 -8.48 16.12
N MET A 153 15.54 -8.99 14.89
CA MET A 153 14.85 -8.45 13.72
C MET A 153 13.33 -8.40 13.93
N ALA A 154 12.72 -9.47 14.43
CA ALA A 154 11.28 -9.49 14.72
C ALA A 154 10.83 -8.34 15.64
N LYS A 155 11.65 -8.02 16.65
CA LYS A 155 11.40 -6.91 17.57
C LYS A 155 11.61 -5.54 16.93
N GLU A 156 12.63 -5.41 16.09
CA GLU A 156 12.88 -4.17 15.33
C GLU A 156 11.72 -3.88 14.38
N ILE A 157 11.31 -4.87 13.58
CA ILE A 157 10.18 -4.74 12.66
C ILE A 157 8.86 -4.47 13.40
N ALA A 158 8.63 -5.09 14.57
CA ALA A 158 7.46 -4.76 15.40
C ALA A 158 7.42 -3.29 15.84
N LYS A 159 8.59 -2.69 16.13
CA LYS A 159 8.66 -1.28 16.55
C LYS A 159 8.32 -0.33 15.39
N LEU A 160 8.56 -0.74 14.14
CA LEU A 160 8.23 0.07 12.98
C LEU A 160 6.74 0.35 12.85
N VAL A 161 5.88 -0.55 13.33
CA VAL A 161 4.43 -0.34 13.39
C VAL A 161 4.07 0.91 14.19
N SER A 162 4.86 1.24 15.22
CA SER A 162 4.66 2.45 16.03
C SER A 162 5.29 3.72 15.44
N SER A 163 6.22 3.59 14.48
CA SER A 163 6.84 4.74 13.80
C SER A 163 6.12 5.13 12.51
N ILE A 164 5.29 4.23 11.97
CA ILE A 164 4.41 4.53 10.84
C ILE A 164 3.41 5.62 11.27
N PRO A 165 3.10 6.58 10.40
CA PRO A 165 2.07 7.58 10.67
C PRO A 165 0.74 6.94 11.09
N CYS A 166 0.31 7.23 12.31
CA CYS A 166 -1.10 7.07 12.70
C CYS A 166 -1.81 8.38 12.38
N THR A 167 -1.92 8.72 11.10
CA THR A 167 -2.48 10.01 10.74
C THR A 167 -3.96 10.02 11.09
N GLY A 168 -4.34 10.85 12.07
CA GLY A 168 -5.73 11.31 12.19
C GLY A 168 -6.17 12.01 10.90
N PRO A 169 -7.47 12.12 10.64
CA PRO A 169 -8.00 12.58 9.35
C PRO A 169 -7.27 13.85 8.89
N TYR A 170 -6.87 13.89 7.61
CA TYR A 170 -6.42 15.12 6.98
C TYR A 170 -7.62 16.05 6.85
N THR A 171 -8.01 16.69 7.95
CA THR A 171 -9.04 17.71 7.93
C THR A 171 -8.48 18.87 7.13
N ILE A 172 -9.04 19.08 5.93
CA ILE A 172 -8.76 20.25 5.11
C ILE A 172 -9.14 21.46 5.97
N PRO A 173 -8.21 22.38 6.32
CA PRO A 173 -8.58 23.61 6.99
C PRO A 173 -9.61 24.32 6.12
N GLY A 174 -10.79 24.59 6.68
CA GLY A 174 -11.88 25.21 5.95
C GLY A 174 -11.45 26.57 5.41
N SER A 175 -11.28 26.65 4.08
CA SER A 175 -11.21 27.91 3.35
C SER A 175 -12.26 27.92 2.26
N ALA A 176 -12.86 29.09 2.07
CA ALA A 176 -14.04 29.31 1.25
C ALA A 176 -13.76 28.98 -0.23
N VAL A 177 -14.59 28.09 -0.78
CA VAL A 177 -14.62 27.65 -2.19
C VAL A 177 -13.42 26.78 -2.59
N VAL A 178 -13.40 25.54 -2.11
CA VAL A 178 -12.55 24.48 -2.69
C VAL A 178 -13.25 23.93 -3.93
N SER A 179 -12.57 23.91 -5.08
CA SER A 179 -13.09 23.26 -6.29
C SER A 179 -13.31 21.77 -6.05
N ILE A 180 -14.33 21.18 -6.68
CA ILE A 180 -14.61 19.73 -6.59
C ILE A 180 -13.35 18.92 -7.00
N ALA A 181 -12.61 19.41 -8.01
CA ALA A 181 -11.38 18.79 -8.48
C ALA A 181 -10.25 18.82 -7.42
N ASP A 182 -10.11 19.93 -6.69
CA ASP A 182 -9.08 20.08 -5.65
C ASP A 182 -9.36 19.18 -4.44
N THR A 183 -10.65 18.91 -4.19
CA THR A 183 -11.11 18.00 -3.14
C THR A 183 -10.83 16.55 -3.53
N GLU A 184 -11.13 16.18 -4.77
CA GLU A 184 -10.83 14.86 -5.34
C GLU A 184 -9.32 14.56 -5.29
N LEU A 185 -8.49 15.54 -5.63
CA LEU A 185 -7.03 15.45 -5.56
C LEU A 185 -6.51 15.19 -4.14
N THR A 186 -7.00 15.95 -3.16
CA THR A 186 -6.58 15.73 -1.77
C THR A 186 -7.10 14.44 -1.18
N ALA A 187 -8.29 14.00 -1.60
CA ALA A 187 -8.87 12.73 -1.19
C ALA A 187 -8.02 11.57 -1.69
N ILE A 188 -7.64 11.56 -2.98
CA ILE A 188 -6.85 10.46 -3.55
C ILE A 188 -5.46 10.35 -2.90
N ILE A 189 -4.79 11.47 -2.63
CA ILE A 189 -3.49 11.44 -1.94
C ILE A 189 -3.66 10.94 -0.49
N SER A 190 -4.72 11.35 0.20
CA SER A 190 -5.02 10.86 1.56
C SER A 190 -5.28 9.35 1.56
N ASP A 191 -6.01 8.84 0.56
CA ASP A 191 -6.25 7.41 0.37
C ASP A 191 -4.95 6.63 0.12
N VAL A 192 -3.99 7.22 -0.63
CA VAL A 192 -2.65 6.63 -0.82
C VAL A 192 -1.92 6.50 0.52
N ILE A 193 -1.98 7.54 1.37
CA ILE A 193 -1.34 7.45 2.70
C ILE A 193 -2.01 6.40 3.56
N GLU A 194 -3.34 6.37 3.61
CA GLU A 194 -4.09 5.38 4.38
C GLU A 194 -3.73 3.94 3.95
N VAL A 195 -3.72 3.68 2.63
CA VAL A 195 -3.36 2.36 2.13
C VAL A 195 -1.90 2.02 2.43
N THR A 196 -0.98 2.98 2.30
CA THR A 196 0.44 2.81 2.65
C THR A 196 0.60 2.42 4.12
N VAL A 197 -0.11 3.08 5.05
CA VAL A 197 -0.14 2.73 6.47
C VAL A 197 -0.63 1.30 6.67
N SER A 198 -1.82 0.98 6.15
CA SER A 198 -2.44 -0.34 6.36
C SER A 198 -1.57 -1.49 5.84
N VAL A 199 -0.99 -1.34 4.66
CA VAL A 199 -0.09 -2.32 4.04
C VAL A 199 1.18 -2.48 4.84
N SER A 200 1.81 -1.38 5.22
CA SER A 200 3.04 -1.41 6.03
C SER A 200 2.82 -2.13 7.35
N VAL A 201 1.69 -1.85 8.03
CA VAL A 201 1.29 -2.52 9.26
C VAL A 201 1.07 -4.02 9.02
N ALA A 202 0.39 -4.41 7.95
CA ALA A 202 0.15 -5.81 7.61
C ALA A 202 1.45 -6.58 7.32
N LEU A 203 2.36 -6.00 6.54
CA LEU A 203 3.68 -6.55 6.22
C LEU A 203 4.53 -6.71 7.49
N PHE A 204 4.68 -5.64 8.28
CA PHE A 204 5.53 -5.63 9.47
C PHE A 204 5.02 -6.58 10.54
N ASN A 205 3.71 -6.62 10.79
CA ASN A 205 3.12 -7.59 11.71
C ASN A 205 3.31 -9.02 11.21
N GLY A 206 3.06 -9.28 9.93
CA GLY A 206 3.21 -10.62 9.37
C GLY A 206 4.64 -11.15 9.54
N ILE A 207 5.63 -10.33 9.26
CA ILE A 207 7.04 -10.69 9.39
C ILE A 207 7.44 -10.82 10.86
N SER A 208 7.13 -9.83 11.69
CA SER A 208 7.46 -9.84 13.11
C SER A 208 6.90 -11.08 13.81
N MET A 209 5.64 -11.42 13.55
CA MET A 209 4.97 -12.57 14.17
C MET A 209 5.49 -13.92 13.67
N SER A 210 6.08 -13.96 12.47
CA SER A 210 6.69 -15.17 11.91
C SER A 210 8.02 -15.50 12.57
N PHE A 211 8.81 -14.47 12.89
CA PHE A 211 10.11 -14.60 13.53
C PHE A 211 10.04 -14.54 15.06
N ALA A 212 8.89 -14.17 15.62
CA ALA A 212 8.63 -14.22 17.06
C ALA A 212 8.51 -15.68 17.54
N SER A 213 9.24 -16.00 18.60
CA SER A 213 9.22 -17.33 19.22
C SER A 213 7.81 -17.74 19.64
N ARG A 214 7.48 -19.04 19.50
CA ARG A 214 6.34 -19.62 20.19
C ARG A 214 6.63 -19.51 21.69
N LYS A 215 5.98 -18.59 22.40
CA LYS A 215 5.85 -18.75 23.86
C LYS A 215 5.15 -20.08 24.10
N SER A 216 5.92 -21.09 24.49
CA SER A 216 5.40 -22.27 25.16
C SER A 216 4.56 -21.76 26.33
N SER A 217 3.26 -22.00 26.27
CA SER A 217 2.29 -21.59 27.27
C SER A 217 2.42 -22.49 28.50
N TRP A 218 3.55 -22.41 29.20
CA TRP A 218 3.61 -22.81 30.61
C TRP A 218 3.30 -21.59 31.46
N MET A 219 2.05 -21.14 31.41
CA MET A 219 1.37 -20.44 32.49
C MET A 219 -0.11 -20.56 32.15
N GLY A 220 -0.87 -21.16 33.07
CA GLY A 220 -2.30 -21.29 32.95
C GLY A 220 -3.01 -19.94 32.87
N VAL A 221 -4.30 -20.05 32.55
CA VAL A 221 -5.35 -19.01 32.50
C VAL A 221 -5.68 -18.50 31.09
N THR A 222 -6.86 -18.96 30.65
CA THR A 222 -7.80 -18.45 29.65
C THR A 222 -7.23 -17.58 28.52
N SER A 223 -6.94 -18.20 27.37
CA SER A 223 -6.74 -17.46 26.12
C SER A 223 -7.68 -17.99 25.05
N SER A 224 -8.71 -17.18 24.78
CA SER A 224 -9.78 -17.37 23.82
C SER A 224 -9.28 -17.93 22.49
N LYS A 225 -9.92 -19.02 22.03
CA LYS A 225 -9.60 -19.71 20.77
C LYS A 225 -9.61 -18.78 19.54
N LYS A 226 -10.37 -17.68 19.56
CA LYS A 226 -10.40 -16.66 18.50
C LYS A 226 -9.12 -15.83 18.38
N SER A 227 -8.53 -15.35 19.49
CA SER A 227 -7.32 -14.51 19.43
C SER A 227 -6.06 -15.30 19.10
N LYS A 228 -6.02 -16.60 19.43
CA LYS A 228 -4.96 -17.53 18.99
C LYS A 228 -5.05 -17.87 17.50
N LYS A 229 -6.27 -18.00 16.95
CA LYS A 229 -6.50 -18.26 15.51
C LYS A 229 -6.07 -17.05 14.67
N VAL A 230 -6.50 -15.84 15.05
CA VAL A 230 -6.11 -14.60 14.37
C VAL A 230 -4.58 -14.38 14.43
N LYS A 231 -3.93 -14.64 15.58
CA LYS A 231 -2.46 -14.53 15.71
C LYS A 231 -1.65 -15.56 14.92
N LEU A 232 -2.26 -16.66 14.48
CA LEU A 232 -1.61 -17.70 13.68
C LEU A 232 -1.80 -17.42 12.19
N GLU A 233 -2.98 -16.94 11.80
CA GLU A 233 -3.33 -16.54 10.42
C GLU A 233 -2.51 -15.35 9.92
N GLU A 234 -2.01 -14.50 10.82
CA GLU A 234 -1.23 -13.35 10.41
C GLU A 234 0.21 -13.65 9.99
N ARG A 235 0.70 -14.88 10.19
CA ARG A 235 2.12 -15.24 10.00
C ARG A 235 2.41 -15.76 8.60
N ILE A 236 3.65 -15.54 8.16
CA ILE A 236 4.21 -16.04 6.90
C ILE A 236 4.60 -17.50 7.06
N LYS A 237 4.18 -18.35 6.12
CA LYS A 237 4.36 -19.80 6.18
C LYS A 237 5.82 -20.23 6.11
N GLU A 238 6.54 -19.78 5.08
CA GLU A 238 7.93 -20.18 4.81
C GLU A 238 8.86 -19.80 5.98
N PHE A 239 8.59 -18.65 6.60
CA PHE A 239 9.36 -18.17 7.75
C PHE A 239 9.15 -19.03 9.00
N GLN A 240 8.10 -19.88 9.06
CA GLN A 240 7.84 -20.80 10.16
C GLN A 240 8.30 -22.24 9.91
N GLU A 241 8.55 -22.63 8.65
CA GLU A 241 8.87 -24.01 8.29
C GLU A 241 10.13 -24.52 8.99
N ILE A 242 11.06 -23.60 9.30
CA ILE A 242 12.24 -23.86 10.12
C ILE A 242 11.96 -23.41 11.55
N GLY A 243 11.28 -24.27 12.31
CA GLY A 243 11.07 -24.09 13.74
C GLY A 243 12.37 -24.16 14.54
N GLU A 244 12.45 -23.42 15.64
CA GLU A 244 13.64 -23.37 16.52
C GLU A 244 14.10 -24.77 16.97
N ALA A 245 13.17 -25.69 17.21
CA ALA A 245 13.47 -27.07 17.60
C ALA A 245 14.22 -27.88 16.51
N ASN A 246 14.00 -27.56 15.23
CA ASN A 246 14.69 -28.23 14.12
C ASN A 246 16.16 -27.79 13.99
N MET A 247 16.53 -26.71 14.69
CA MET A 247 17.82 -26.03 14.60
C MET A 247 18.74 -26.30 15.80
N TRP A 248 18.29 -27.13 16.75
CA TRP A 248 19.04 -27.50 17.94
C TRP A 248 19.42 -28.99 17.93
N GLY A 249 20.47 -29.34 18.68
CA GLY A 249 20.90 -30.71 18.86
C GLY A 249 21.38 -31.32 17.56
N LEU A 250 22.00 -30.52 16.68
CA LEU A 250 22.39 -30.94 15.34
C LEU A 250 23.35 -32.13 15.36
N ARG A 251 24.18 -32.23 16.40
CA ARG A 251 25.08 -33.39 16.61
C ARG A 251 24.34 -34.71 16.81
N LYS A 252 23.09 -34.67 17.28
CA LYS A 252 22.23 -35.85 17.47
C LYS A 252 21.40 -36.19 16.22
N LYS A 253 21.42 -35.32 15.20
CA LYS A 253 20.66 -35.50 13.96
C LYS A 253 21.45 -36.32 12.93
N GLY A 254 20.73 -37.22 12.26
CA GLY A 254 21.26 -37.97 11.12
C GLY A 254 21.53 -37.08 9.91
N GLU A 255 22.36 -37.56 8.99
CA GLU A 255 22.73 -36.81 7.77
C GLU A 255 21.52 -36.42 6.92
N GLU A 256 20.53 -37.31 6.79
CA GLU A 256 19.32 -37.05 6.01
C GLU A 256 18.45 -35.95 6.64
N GLU A 257 18.34 -35.92 7.97
CA GLU A 257 17.61 -34.88 8.68
C GLU A 257 18.29 -33.52 8.50
N VAL A 258 19.62 -33.48 8.59
CA VAL A 258 20.41 -32.27 8.35
C VAL A 258 20.26 -31.79 6.91
N ARG A 259 20.27 -32.70 5.93
CA ARG A 259 20.03 -32.39 4.51
C ARG A 259 18.65 -31.77 4.28
N MET A 260 17.61 -32.32 4.92
CA MET A 260 16.26 -31.78 4.84
C MET A 260 16.16 -30.37 5.44
N VAL A 261 16.82 -30.10 6.57
CA VAL A 261 16.87 -28.75 7.15
C VAL A 261 17.67 -27.79 6.26
N LEU A 262 18.77 -28.24 5.66
CA LEU A 262 19.59 -27.44 4.75
C LEU A 262 18.80 -27.00 3.52
N LYS A 263 18.00 -27.90 2.94
CA LYS A 263 17.13 -27.58 1.80
C LYS A 263 16.12 -26.49 2.16
N ARG A 264 15.41 -26.64 3.28
CA ARG A 264 14.48 -25.61 3.76
C ARG A 264 15.19 -24.28 4.05
N MET A 265 16.42 -24.30 4.58
CA MET A 265 17.21 -23.08 4.78
C MET A 265 17.53 -22.37 3.46
N GLN A 266 17.79 -23.12 2.40
CA GLN A 266 18.03 -22.55 1.07
C GLN A 266 16.76 -21.98 0.45
N ASP A 267 15.61 -22.66 0.62
CA ASP A 267 14.32 -22.12 0.16
C ASP A 267 13.98 -20.81 0.90
N LEU A 268 14.29 -20.75 2.21
CA LEU A 268 14.16 -19.53 3.02
C LEU A 268 15.12 -18.42 2.58
N GLU A 269 16.35 -18.74 2.15
CA GLU A 269 17.30 -17.76 1.57
C GLU A 269 16.70 -17.05 0.36
N GLY A 270 16.04 -17.80 -0.54
CA GLY A 270 15.32 -17.23 -1.68
C GLY A 270 14.21 -16.28 -1.25
N CYS A 271 13.36 -16.73 -0.33
CA CYS A 271 12.27 -15.89 0.20
C CYS A 271 12.77 -14.59 0.86
N ILE A 272 13.89 -14.64 1.59
CA ILE A 272 14.50 -13.46 2.22
C ILE A 272 15.03 -12.50 1.15
N ALA A 273 15.69 -13.02 0.11
CA ALA A 273 16.21 -12.21 -0.98
C ALA A 273 15.10 -11.53 -1.80
N ASP A 274 13.99 -12.23 -2.05
CA ASP A 274 12.85 -11.67 -2.77
C ASP A 274 12.19 -10.53 -1.98
N VAL A 275 11.97 -10.73 -0.68
CA VAL A 275 11.42 -9.68 0.19
C VAL A 275 12.37 -8.50 0.32
N GLU A 276 13.68 -8.73 0.40
CA GLU A 276 14.71 -7.68 0.42
C GLU A 276 14.66 -6.84 -0.87
N SER A 277 14.65 -7.49 -2.04
CA SER A 277 14.53 -6.78 -3.32
C SER A 277 13.20 -6.03 -3.47
N GLY A 278 12.08 -6.63 -3.06
CA GLY A 278 10.78 -5.96 -3.05
C GLY A 278 10.76 -4.74 -2.14
N SER A 279 11.38 -4.84 -0.96
CA SER A 279 11.46 -3.76 0.02
C SER A 279 12.30 -2.58 -0.48
N GLU A 280 13.39 -2.86 -1.18
CA GLU A 280 14.23 -1.85 -1.79
C GLU A 280 13.47 -1.06 -2.88
N LYS A 281 12.66 -1.74 -3.70
CA LYS A 281 11.84 -1.09 -4.72
C LYS A 281 10.79 -0.17 -4.11
N ALA A 282 10.08 -0.63 -3.08
CA ALA A 282 9.10 0.19 -2.35
C ALA A 282 9.76 1.38 -1.63
N PHE A 283 10.95 1.17 -1.03
CA PHE A 283 11.73 2.25 -0.43
C PHE A 283 12.11 3.34 -1.46
N ARG A 284 12.55 2.95 -2.65
CA ARG A 284 12.87 3.89 -3.73
C ARG A 284 11.64 4.67 -4.21
N SER A 285 10.49 4.03 -4.40
CA SER A 285 9.28 4.72 -4.84
C SER A 285 8.77 5.73 -3.80
N LEU A 286 8.88 5.41 -2.50
CA LEU A 286 8.62 6.35 -1.39
C LEU A 286 9.54 7.58 -1.45
N ILE A 287 10.85 7.38 -1.69
CA ILE A 287 11.80 8.49 -1.87
C ILE A 287 11.41 9.36 -3.06
N ASN A 288 11.12 8.75 -4.23
CA ASN A 288 10.75 9.48 -5.44
C ASN A 288 9.49 10.32 -5.23
N THR A 289 8.50 9.76 -4.54
CA THR A 289 7.28 10.47 -4.17
C THR A 289 7.58 11.66 -3.28
N ARG A 290 8.39 11.47 -2.24
CA ARG A 290 8.80 12.56 -1.33
C ARG A 290 9.56 13.67 -2.06
N VAL A 291 10.47 13.32 -2.97
CA VAL A 291 11.20 14.29 -3.80
C VAL A 291 10.23 15.09 -4.67
N SER A 292 9.21 14.44 -5.21
CA SER A 292 8.18 15.11 -6.02
C SER A 292 7.37 16.12 -5.21
N LEU A 293 7.01 15.77 -3.98
CA LEU A 293 6.38 16.70 -3.03
C LEU A 293 7.29 17.87 -2.64
N LEU A 294 8.61 17.67 -2.52
CA LEU A 294 9.53 18.79 -2.28
C LEU A 294 9.57 19.74 -3.48
N ASN A 295 9.50 19.19 -4.69
CA ASN A 295 9.50 19.97 -5.92
C ASN A 295 8.22 20.81 -6.08
N THR A 296 7.09 20.40 -5.49
CA THR A 296 5.84 21.20 -5.50
C THR A 296 5.88 22.40 -4.56
N LEU A 297 6.78 22.42 -3.57
CA LEU A 297 6.98 23.55 -2.67
C LEU A 297 8.06 24.54 -3.15
N THR A 298 8.90 24.11 -4.09
CA THR A 298 10.10 24.86 -4.50
C THR A 298 9.90 25.59 -5.84
N ASN A 299 9.01 25.09 -6.70
CA ASN A 299 8.65 25.67 -8.00
C ASN A 299 7.22 26.21 -7.99
#